data_AF-A0A3D4BBW4-F1
#
_entry.id   AF-A0A3D4BBW4-F1
#
_cell.length_a   1.000
_cell.length_b   1.000
_cell.length_c   1.000
_cell.angle_alpha   90.00
_cell.angle_beta   90.00
_cell.angle_gamma   90.00
#
_symmetry.space_group_name_H-M   'P 1'
#
loop_
_entity.id
_entity.type
_entity.pdbx_description
1 polymer ?
#
loop_
_entity_poly.entity_id
_entity_poly.type
_entity_poly.pdbx_seq_one_letter_code
_entity_poly.pdbx_strand_id
1 'polypeptide(L)'
;ANTRFTPFSTFKIPNSAIALETDVVADINSTLIWDKKSYPEEAWWPRSWIKQHNLKSAIKHSVVPLYRDIAWKIGTERMTAFLTRFDYGNQDISSGIDSFWLNGSIKISATEQVRFLQ
;
A
#
# COMPACT_ATOMS: atom_id res chain seq x y z
N ALA A 1 -9.85 15.80 -14.34
CA ALA A 1 -8.93 15.69 -13.17
C ALA A 1 -9.66 15.35 -11.86
N ASN A 2 -10.90 15.82 -11.65
CA ASN A 2 -11.60 15.69 -10.34
C ASN A 2 -12.44 14.42 -10.16
N THR A 3 -12.60 13.59 -11.20
CA THR A 3 -13.24 12.27 -11.05
C THR A 3 -12.33 11.35 -10.23
N ARG A 4 -12.89 10.70 -9.20
CA ARG A 4 -12.15 9.76 -8.35
C ARG A 4 -12.11 8.36 -8.98
N PHE A 5 -10.93 7.75 -8.96
CA PHE A 5 -10.68 6.37 -9.39
C PHE A 5 -9.97 5.58 -8.31
N THR A 6 -9.95 4.26 -8.42
CA THR A 6 -9.14 3.45 -7.50
C THR A 6 -7.65 3.73 -7.73
N PRO A 7 -6.85 3.93 -6.68
CA PRO A 7 -5.45 4.34 -6.82
C PRO A 7 -4.53 3.22 -7.34
N PHE A 8 -4.94 1.94 -7.20
CA PHE A 8 -4.08 0.79 -7.45
C PHE A 8 -2.71 0.98 -6.77
N SER A 9 -1.61 0.76 -7.50
CA SER A 9 -0.26 0.77 -6.94
C SER A 9 0.27 2.17 -6.60
N THR A 10 -0.41 3.26 -6.96
CA THR A 10 -0.03 4.59 -6.45
C THR A 10 -0.19 4.68 -4.93
N PHE A 11 -1.10 3.87 -4.36
CA PHE A 11 -1.29 3.75 -2.91
C PHE A 11 -0.05 3.22 -2.15
N LYS A 12 0.93 2.64 -2.86
CA LYS A 12 2.20 2.23 -2.25
C LYS A 12 2.96 3.42 -1.62
N ILE A 13 2.71 4.64 -2.08
CA ILE A 13 3.31 5.87 -1.52
C ILE A 13 2.80 6.12 -0.09
N PRO A 14 1.49 6.36 0.16
CA PRO A 14 0.98 6.54 1.53
C PRO A 14 1.21 5.29 2.38
N ASN A 15 1.06 4.08 1.84
CA ASN A 15 1.29 2.85 2.59
C ASN A 15 2.75 2.76 3.11
N SER A 16 3.74 3.13 2.28
CA SER A 16 5.15 3.20 2.71
C SER A 16 5.38 4.24 3.82
N ALA A 17 4.78 5.42 3.70
CA ALA A 17 4.92 6.49 4.69
C ALA A 17 4.33 6.05 6.05
N ILE A 18 3.14 5.44 6.02
CA ILE A 18 2.48 4.92 7.23
C ILE A 18 3.28 3.78 7.84
N ALA A 19 3.81 2.86 7.03
CA ALA A 19 4.60 1.74 7.52
C ALA A 19 5.87 2.19 8.28
N LEU A 20 6.53 3.23 7.80
CA LEU A 20 7.69 3.84 8.46
C LEU A 20 7.28 4.58 9.73
N GLU A 21 6.25 5.42 9.68
CA GLU A 21 5.77 6.21 10.82
C GLU A 21 5.23 5.32 11.96
N THR A 22 4.79 4.10 11.64
CA THR A 22 4.21 3.16 12.60
C THR A 22 5.16 2.03 13.00
N ASP A 23 6.44 2.13 12.62
CA ASP A 23 7.51 1.16 12.87
C ASP A 23 7.21 -0.27 12.36
N VAL A 24 6.21 -0.43 11.47
CA VAL A 24 5.93 -1.70 10.79
C VAL A 24 7.08 -2.08 9.84
N VAL A 25 7.75 -1.07 9.29
CA VAL A 25 9.01 -1.19 8.56
C VAL A 25 10.04 -0.30 9.24
N ALA A 26 11.12 -0.91 9.74
CA ALA A 26 12.14 -0.18 10.51
C ALA A 26 12.85 0.91 9.69
N ASP A 27 13.21 0.59 8.44
CA ASP A 27 13.85 1.53 7.53
C ASP A 27 13.72 1.08 6.07
N ILE A 28 14.15 1.95 5.15
CA ILE A 28 14.01 1.76 3.70
C ILE A 28 14.96 0.70 3.09
N ASN A 29 15.99 0.28 3.81
CA ASN A 29 17.01 -0.70 3.40
C ASN A 29 16.80 -2.08 4.03
N SER A 30 16.06 -2.16 5.13
CA SER A 30 15.69 -3.41 5.80
C SER A 30 15.03 -4.41 4.84
N THR A 31 15.43 -5.67 4.95
CA THR A 31 14.83 -6.77 4.17
C THR A 31 13.39 -7.00 4.62
N LEU A 32 12.47 -6.96 3.67
CA LEU A 32 11.06 -7.20 3.87
C LEU A 32 10.71 -8.64 3.47
N ILE A 33 9.91 -9.27 4.31
CA ILE A 33 9.36 -10.61 4.12
C ILE A 33 7.85 -10.50 4.36
N TRP A 34 7.06 -11.11 3.47
CA TRP A 34 5.62 -11.24 3.67
C TRP A 34 5.26 -12.65 4.13
N ASP A 35 4.09 -12.81 4.74
CA ASP A 35 3.57 -14.14 5.05
C ASP A 35 3.19 -14.90 3.76
N LYS A 36 4.04 -15.85 3.35
CA LYS A 36 3.80 -16.72 2.18
C LYS A 36 2.60 -17.66 2.35
N LYS A 37 2.10 -17.89 3.57
CA LYS A 37 0.88 -18.67 3.78
C LYS A 37 -0.35 -17.85 3.44
N SER A 38 -0.38 -16.58 3.86
CA SER A 38 -1.47 -15.65 3.55
C SER A 38 -1.42 -15.17 2.09
N TYR A 39 -0.23 -15.04 1.51
CA TYR A 39 -0.01 -14.64 0.13
C TYR A 39 0.93 -15.63 -0.59
N PRO A 40 0.41 -16.81 -0.97
CA PRO A 40 1.19 -17.82 -1.68
C PRO A 40 1.65 -17.29 -3.03
N GLU A 41 2.86 -17.70 -3.44
CA GLU A 41 3.39 -17.38 -4.75
C GLU A 41 2.54 -18.04 -5.84
N GLU A 42 2.13 -17.26 -6.83
CA GLU A 42 1.37 -17.76 -7.97
C GLU A 42 2.26 -17.89 -9.21
N ALA A 43 1.96 -18.89 -10.06
CA ALA A 43 2.76 -19.17 -11.26
C ALA A 43 2.83 -17.99 -12.25
N TRP A 44 1.85 -17.09 -12.23
CA TRP A 44 1.78 -15.91 -13.09
C TRP A 44 2.52 -14.68 -12.52
N TRP A 45 3.05 -14.76 -11.29
CA TRP A 45 3.75 -13.63 -10.68
C TRP A 45 5.03 -13.28 -11.46
N PRO A 46 5.35 -11.98 -11.60
CA PRO A 46 6.63 -11.58 -12.14
C PRO A 46 7.77 -12.18 -11.31
N ARG A 47 8.80 -12.74 -11.97
CA ARG A 47 10.01 -13.21 -11.27
C ARG A 47 10.67 -12.11 -10.42
N SER A 48 10.46 -10.84 -10.79
CA SER A 48 10.93 -9.70 -10.02
C SER A 48 10.32 -9.57 -8.63
N TRP A 49 9.22 -10.28 -8.32
CA TRP A 49 8.59 -10.35 -6.99
C TRP A 49 9.18 -11.46 -6.12
N ILE A 50 9.75 -12.49 -6.73
CA ILE A 50 10.30 -13.69 -6.05
C ILE A 50 11.79 -13.51 -5.80
N LYS A 51 12.15 -12.39 -5.17
CA LYS A 51 13.50 -12.10 -4.70
C LYS A 51 13.42 -11.33 -3.39
N GLN A 52 14.55 -11.16 -2.73
CA GLN A 52 14.60 -10.31 -1.54
C GLN A 52 14.36 -8.85 -1.92
N HIS A 53 13.55 -8.17 -1.11
CA HIS A 53 13.18 -6.79 -1.31
C HIS A 53 13.36 -6.00 -0.03
N ASN A 54 13.84 -4.77 -0.16
CA ASN A 54 13.60 -3.69 0.78
C ASN A 54 12.52 -2.74 0.25
N LEU A 55 12.13 -1.72 1.01
CA LEU A 55 11.05 -0.80 0.63
C LEU A 55 11.32 -0.11 -0.72
N LYS A 56 12.58 0.29 -0.98
CA LYS A 56 13.01 0.90 -2.26
C LYS A 56 12.72 -0.02 -3.45
N SER A 57 13.09 -1.28 -3.35
CA SER A 57 12.89 -2.25 -4.43
C SER A 57 11.44 -2.72 -4.54
N ALA A 58 10.72 -2.80 -3.41
CA ALA A 58 9.33 -3.24 -3.36
C ALA A 58 8.41 -2.23 -4.06
N ILE A 59 8.63 -0.92 -3.86
CA ILE A 59 7.87 0.11 -4.58
C ILE A 59 8.23 0.10 -6.07
N LYS A 60 9.52 0.01 -6.41
CA LYS A 60 10.02 0.00 -7.80
C LYS A 60 9.46 -1.16 -8.62
N HIS A 61 9.39 -2.35 -8.03
CA HIS A 61 8.86 -3.54 -8.70
C HIS A 61 7.36 -3.76 -8.44
N SER A 62 6.72 -2.83 -7.73
CA SER A 62 5.29 -2.88 -7.39
C SER A 62 4.86 -4.21 -6.75
N VAL A 63 5.66 -4.74 -5.81
CA VAL A 63 5.48 -6.08 -5.23
C VAL A 63 4.21 -6.11 -4.35
N VAL A 64 3.08 -6.51 -4.93
CA VAL A 64 1.77 -6.46 -4.25
C VAL A 64 1.71 -7.25 -2.94
N PRO A 65 2.15 -8.53 -2.83
CA PRO A 65 2.00 -9.30 -1.59
C PRO A 65 2.70 -8.64 -0.39
N LEU A 66 3.86 -8.01 -0.60
CA LEU A 66 4.53 -7.20 0.44
C LEU A 66 3.65 -6.06 0.95
N TYR A 67 3.02 -5.31 0.04
CA TYR A 67 2.19 -4.17 0.45
C TYR A 67 0.86 -4.57 1.07
N ARG A 68 0.34 -5.76 0.73
CA ARG A 68 -0.82 -6.35 1.41
C ARG A 68 -0.47 -6.73 2.85
N ASP A 69 0.64 -7.44 3.03
CA ASP A 69 1.18 -7.83 4.33
C ASP A 69 1.52 -6.62 5.22
N ILE A 70 2.14 -5.57 4.65
CA ILE A 70 2.39 -4.31 5.35
C ILE A 70 1.09 -3.65 5.80
N ALA A 71 0.08 -3.54 4.92
CA ALA A 71 -1.20 -2.94 5.30
C ALA A 71 -1.91 -3.74 6.40
N TRP A 72 -1.84 -5.07 6.34
CA TRP A 72 -2.36 -5.96 7.39
C TRP A 72 -1.66 -5.71 8.73
N LYS A 73 -0.32 -5.60 8.73
CA LYS A 73 0.49 -5.27 9.92
C LYS A 73 0.20 -3.86 10.45
N ILE A 74 -0.04 -2.88 9.59
CA ILE A 74 -0.49 -1.53 10.00
C ILE A 74 -1.84 -1.64 10.72
N GLY A 75 -2.78 -2.40 10.17
CA GLY A 75 -4.10 -2.62 10.75
C GLY A 75 -5.07 -1.47 10.49
N THR A 76 -6.37 -1.79 10.59
CA THR A 76 -7.48 -0.91 10.21
C THR A 76 -7.49 0.42 10.94
N GLU A 77 -7.31 0.41 12.27
CA GLU A 77 -7.40 1.63 13.08
C GLU A 77 -6.34 2.67 12.68
N ARG A 78 -5.06 2.24 12.61
CA ARG A 78 -3.96 3.13 12.20
C ARG A 78 -4.12 3.56 10.76
N MET A 79 -4.47 2.65 9.84
CA MET A 79 -4.67 2.99 8.43
C MET A 79 -5.74 4.07 8.26
N THR A 80 -6.91 3.90 8.89
CA THR A 80 -7.99 4.90 8.86
C THR A 80 -7.50 6.25 9.40
N ALA A 81 -6.84 6.25 10.57
CA ALA A 81 -6.36 7.48 11.18
C ALA A 81 -5.40 8.27 10.26
N PHE A 82 -4.48 7.57 9.59
CA PHE A 82 -3.57 8.22 8.63
C PHE A 82 -4.27 8.69 7.36
N LEU A 83 -5.17 7.89 6.77
CA LEU A 83 -5.90 8.31 5.57
C LEU A 83 -6.78 9.54 5.83
N THR A 84 -7.38 9.62 7.02
CA THR A 84 -8.09 10.82 7.47
C THR A 84 -7.15 12.01 7.63
N ARG A 85 -5.98 11.83 8.28
CA ARG A 85 -4.97 12.90 8.43
C ARG A 85 -4.43 13.41 7.09
N PHE A 86 -4.31 12.53 6.10
CA PHE A 86 -3.84 12.87 4.76
C PHE A 86 -4.93 13.46 3.86
N ASP A 87 -6.20 13.46 4.29
CA ASP A 87 -7.35 13.76 3.42
C ASP A 87 -7.31 12.95 2.11
N TYR A 88 -6.99 11.65 2.20
CA TYR A 88 -6.67 10.83 1.03
C TYR A 88 -7.94 10.33 0.31
N GLY A 89 -8.45 11.12 -0.63
CA GLY A 89 -9.59 10.75 -1.49
C GLY A 89 -10.90 10.64 -0.72
N ASN A 90 -11.57 9.49 -0.79
CA ASN A 90 -12.78 9.20 -0.02
C ASN A 90 -12.52 8.49 1.32
N GLN A 91 -11.26 8.16 1.64
CA GLN A 91 -10.83 7.44 2.85
C GLN A 91 -11.55 6.11 3.15
N ASP A 92 -12.25 5.54 2.17
CA ASP A 92 -13.05 4.33 2.36
C ASP A 92 -12.18 3.08 2.22
N ILE A 93 -12.07 2.30 3.29
CA ILE A 93 -11.32 1.03 3.33
C ILE A 93 -12.22 -0.19 3.59
N SER A 94 -13.53 -0.04 3.44
CA SER A 94 -14.56 -1.05 3.79
C SER A 94 -14.41 -2.38 3.05
N SER A 95 -13.73 -2.40 1.90
CA SER A 95 -13.49 -3.64 1.14
C SER A 95 -12.39 -4.54 1.71
N GLY A 96 -11.72 -4.13 2.80
CA GLY A 96 -10.73 -4.94 3.53
C GLY A 96 -9.36 -4.28 3.61
N ILE A 97 -8.69 -4.42 4.76
CA ILE A 97 -7.45 -3.72 5.12
C ILE A 97 -6.28 -3.95 4.15
N ASP A 98 -6.27 -5.06 3.42
CA ASP A 98 -5.18 -5.43 2.52
C ASP A 98 -5.61 -5.46 1.04
N SER A 99 -6.81 -4.96 0.72
CA SER A 99 -7.41 -5.03 -0.62
C SER A 99 -8.07 -3.73 -1.07
N PHE A 100 -8.31 -2.77 -0.17
CA PHE A 100 -9.08 -1.55 -0.47
C PHE A 100 -8.56 -0.70 -1.63
N TRP A 101 -7.27 -0.74 -1.91
CA TRP A 101 -6.66 -0.04 -3.04
C TRP A 101 -6.56 -0.88 -4.32
N LEU A 102 -6.89 -2.18 -4.29
CA LEU A 102 -6.80 -3.11 -5.41
C LEU A 102 -8.16 -3.23 -6.11
N ASN A 103 -8.59 -2.15 -6.77
CA ASN A 103 -9.96 -2.03 -7.30
C ASN A 103 -11.05 -2.13 -6.21
N GLY A 104 -10.71 -1.73 -4.99
CA GLY A 104 -11.63 -1.72 -3.86
C GLY A 104 -12.37 -0.40 -3.67
N SER A 105 -12.76 -0.21 -2.42
CA SER A 105 -13.58 0.89 -1.89
C SER A 105 -12.91 2.27 -2.02
N ILE A 106 -11.58 2.36 -1.84
CA ILE A 106 -10.93 3.66 -1.86
C ILE A 106 -10.89 4.24 -3.27
N LYS A 107 -11.24 5.52 -3.39
CA LYS A 107 -11.20 6.29 -4.63
C LYS A 107 -10.56 7.66 -4.37
N ILE A 108 -9.70 8.09 -5.28
CA ILE A 108 -9.01 9.38 -5.24
C ILE A 108 -8.90 9.95 -6.66
N SER A 109 -9.05 11.25 -6.81
CA SER A 109 -8.94 11.97 -8.08
C SER A 109 -7.49 12.36 -8.38
N ALA A 110 -7.20 12.75 -9.63
CA ALA A 110 -5.86 13.20 -9.99
C ALA A 110 -5.47 14.49 -9.25
N THR A 111 -6.42 15.39 -9.01
CA THR A 111 -6.19 16.62 -8.24
C THR A 111 -5.85 16.33 -6.78
N GLU A 112 -6.54 15.39 -6.15
CA GLU A 112 -6.27 14.95 -4.77
C GLU A 112 -4.93 14.22 -4.65
N GLN A 113 -4.56 13.40 -5.64
CA GLN A 113 -3.23 12.76 -5.71
C GLN A 113 -2.11 13.80 -5.73
N VAL A 114 -2.23 14.84 -6.56
CA VAL A 114 -1.24 15.93 -6.61
C VAL A 114 -1.18 16.67 -5.28
N ARG A 115 -2.32 17.00 -4.68
CA ARG A 115 -2.37 17.66 -3.36
C ARG A 115 -1.67 16.84 -2.28
N PHE A 116 -1.84 15.52 -2.27
CA PHE A 116 -1.16 14.65 -1.32
C PHE A 116 0.36 14.61 -1.49
N LEU A 117 0.87 14.84 -2.72
CA LEU A 117 2.31 14.77 -3.04
C LEU A 117 3.06 16.10 -2.87
N GLN A 118 2.37 17.20 -2.55
CA GLN A 118 2.94 18.54 -2.36
C GLN A 118 3.12 18.85 -0.88
#